data_AF-A0A3C0F9U2-F1
#
_entry.id   AF-A0A3C0F9U2-F1
#
_cell.length_a   1.000
_cell.length_b   1.000
_cell.length_c   1.000
_cell.angle_alpha   90.00
_cell.angle_beta   90.00
_cell.angle_gamma   90.00
#
_symmetry.space_group_name_H-M   'P 1'
#
loop_
_entity.id
_entity.type
_entity.pdbx_description
1 polymer ?
#
loop_
_entity_poly.entity_id
_entity_poly.type
_entity_poly.pdbx_seq_one_letter_code
_entity_poly.pdbx_strand_id
1 'polypeptide(L)'
;MILPSRVRFFKRCGLPDPGDSCETWQRCHHLDLPKLGVIGLWREEQRAELALVLSAPRELGRLVGAGPGHLVTVEQWLLARLAAVRREQARRGGAA
;
A
#
# COMPACT_ATOMS: atom_id res chain seq x y z
N MET A 1 19.13 -18.46 -3.08
CA MET A 1 18.50 -17.49 -4.00
C MET A 1 18.48 -16.12 -3.34
N ILE A 2 19.33 -15.18 -3.77
CA ILE A 2 19.41 -13.82 -3.19
C ILE A 2 18.33 -12.97 -3.86
N LEU A 3 17.28 -12.60 -3.14
CA LEU A 3 16.28 -11.67 -3.65
C LEU A 3 16.92 -10.29 -3.89
N PRO A 4 16.67 -9.66 -5.06
CA PRO A 4 17.17 -8.32 -5.35
C PRO A 4 16.80 -7.34 -4.23
N SER A 5 17.69 -6.39 -3.94
CA SER A 5 17.51 -5.37 -2.88
C SER A 5 16.18 -4.61 -3.00
N ARG A 6 15.70 -4.44 -4.22
CA ARG A 6 14.39 -3.85 -4.54
C ARG A 6 13.23 -4.74 -4.04
N VAL A 7 13.21 -6.03 -4.37
CA VAL A 7 12.14 -6.96 -3.96
C VAL A 7 12.06 -7.10 -2.43
N ARG A 8 13.21 -7.12 -1.75
CA ARG A 8 13.24 -7.11 -0.26
C ARG A 8 12.64 -5.85 0.35
N PHE A 9 12.84 -4.71 -0.30
CA PHE A 9 12.30 -3.43 0.15
C PHE A 9 10.76 -3.40 0.04
N PHE A 10 10.21 -3.73 -1.14
CA PHE A 10 8.77 -3.80 -1.36
C PHE A 10 8.09 -4.76 -0.38
N LYS A 11 8.68 -5.96 -0.19
CA LYS A 11 8.15 -6.96 0.75
C LYS A 11 8.18 -6.50 2.20
N ARG A 12 9.25 -5.82 2.64
CA ARG A 12 9.40 -5.30 4.00
C ARG A 12 8.41 -4.17 4.30
N CYS A 13 8.22 -3.24 3.36
CA CYS A 13 7.30 -2.11 3.52
C CYS A 13 5.85 -2.45 3.12
N GLY A 14 5.58 -3.70 2.71
CA GLY A 14 4.26 -4.12 2.24
C GLY A 14 3.81 -3.42 0.95
N LEU A 15 4.74 -2.91 0.16
CA LEU A 15 4.40 -2.17 -1.05
C LEU A 15 4.14 -3.15 -2.20
N PRO A 16 3.08 -2.93 -2.98
CA PRO A 16 2.89 -3.67 -4.22
C PRO A 16 3.96 -3.27 -5.25
N ASP A 17 4.58 -4.26 -5.90
CA ASP A 17 5.37 -4.07 -7.12
C ASP A 17 4.47 -4.20 -8.37
N PRO A 18 4.13 -3.08 -9.05
CA PRO A 18 3.16 -3.10 -10.15
C PRO A 18 3.59 -3.95 -11.36
N GLY A 19 4.88 -4.30 -11.47
CA GLY A 19 5.39 -5.19 -12.52
C GLY A 19 5.25 -6.68 -12.22
N ASP A 20 4.80 -7.05 -11.02
CA ASP A 20 4.83 -8.43 -10.52
C ASP A 20 3.54 -9.19 -10.85
N SER A 21 2.37 -8.55 -10.75
CA SER A 21 1.08 -9.17 -11.12
C SER A 21 -0.07 -8.16 -11.30
N CYS A 22 -1.17 -8.61 -11.91
CA CYS A 22 -2.41 -7.83 -12.02
C CYS A 22 -3.03 -7.49 -10.65
N GLU A 23 -2.93 -8.39 -9.67
CA GLU A 23 -3.39 -8.13 -8.30
C GLU A 23 -2.54 -7.03 -7.65
N THR A 24 -1.23 -7.07 -7.89
CA THR A 24 -0.30 -6.08 -7.39
C THR A 24 -0.58 -4.70 -8.00
N TRP A 25 -0.90 -4.66 -9.30
CA TRP A 25 -1.38 -3.45 -9.97
C TRP A 25 -2.68 -2.91 -9.34
N GLN A 26 -3.69 -3.76 -9.11
CA GLN A 26 -4.93 -3.33 -8.44
C GLN A 26 -4.66 -2.74 -7.05
N ARG A 27 -3.72 -3.32 -6.29
CA ARG A 27 -3.30 -2.79 -5.00
C ARG A 27 -2.60 -1.45 -5.11
N CYS A 28 -1.72 -1.24 -6.11
CA CYS A 28 -1.10 0.06 -6.38
C CYS A 28 -2.15 1.17 -6.55
N HIS A 29 -3.28 0.83 -7.17
CA HIS A 29 -4.39 1.75 -7.47
C HIS A 29 -5.54 1.67 -6.44
N HIS A 30 -5.35 0.96 -5.32
CA HIS A 30 -6.33 0.79 -4.24
C HIS A 30 -7.68 0.16 -4.65
N LEU A 31 -7.71 -0.51 -5.80
CA LEU A 31 -8.91 -1.14 -6.37
C LEU A 31 -9.29 -2.46 -5.69
N ASP A 32 -8.41 -2.97 -4.84
CA ASP A 32 -8.61 -4.18 -4.05
C ASP A 32 -9.46 -3.94 -2.79
N LEU A 33 -9.50 -2.69 -2.28
CA LEU A 33 -10.15 -2.38 -0.99
C LEU A 33 -11.63 -2.78 -0.92
N PRO A 34 -12.47 -2.59 -1.96
CA PRO A 34 -13.86 -3.04 -1.93
C PRO A 34 -14.01 -4.55 -1.78
N LYS A 35 -13.00 -5.33 -2.20
CA LYS A 35 -13.01 -6.81 -2.12
C LYS A 35 -12.60 -7.33 -0.73
N LEU A 36 -11.97 -6.49 0.10
CA LEU A 36 -11.55 -6.88 1.44
C LEU A 36 -12.76 -6.90 2.40
N GLY A 37 -12.82 -7.87 3.30
CA GLY A 37 -13.75 -7.85 4.45
C GLY A 37 -13.31 -6.86 5.54
N VAL A 38 -14.13 -6.67 6.57
CA VAL A 38 -13.84 -5.74 7.70
C VAL A 38 -12.48 -6.03 8.35
N ILE A 39 -12.20 -7.30 8.66
CA ILE A 39 -10.91 -7.74 9.20
C ILE A 39 -9.76 -7.46 8.22
N GLY A 40 -10.02 -7.61 6.92
CA GLY A 40 -9.03 -7.32 5.87
C GLY A 40 -8.67 -5.84 5.81
N LEU A 41 -9.66 -4.95 5.90
CA LEU A 41 -9.44 -3.51 5.97
C LEU A 41 -8.67 -3.11 7.22
N TRP A 42 -9.04 -3.66 8.39
CA TRP A 42 -8.33 -3.41 9.65
C TRP A 42 -6.85 -3.84 9.58
N ARG A 43 -6.58 -5.04 9.03
CA ARG A 43 -5.19 -5.51 8.83
C ARG A 43 -4.41 -4.61 7.89
N GLU A 44 -5.03 -4.14 6.82
CA GLU A 44 -4.38 -3.24 5.86
C GLU A 44 -4.08 -1.87 6.46
N GLU A 45 -4.95 -1.33 7.30
CA GLU A 45 -4.70 -0.11 8.05
C GLU A 45 -3.49 -0.25 8.97
N GLN A 46 -3.49 -1.27 9.84
CA GLN A 46 -2.38 -1.52 10.77
C GLN A 46 -1.06 -1.76 10.04
N ARG A 47 -1.10 -2.46 8.91
CA ARG A 47 0.08 -2.71 8.07
C ARG A 47 0.66 -1.42 7.49
N ALA A 48 -0.18 -0.53 6.99
CA ALA A 48 0.27 0.73 6.40
C ALA A 48 0.76 1.72 7.48
N GLU A 49 0.12 1.78 8.64
CA GLU A 49 0.60 2.54 9.81
C GLU A 49 1.96 2.04 10.28
N LEU A 50 2.10 0.72 10.47
CA LEU A 50 3.35 0.12 10.90
C LEU A 50 4.48 0.35 9.87
N ALA A 51 4.16 0.27 8.58
CA ALA A 51 5.12 0.54 7.51
C ALA A 51 5.62 2.00 7.54
N LEU A 52 4.77 2.97 7.85
CA LEU A 52 5.18 4.37 8.02
C LEU A 52 6.12 4.53 9.22
N VAL A 53 5.78 3.92 10.36
CA VAL A 53 6.56 4.03 11.61
C VAL A 53 7.92 3.32 11.53
N LEU A 54 7.98 2.15 10.90
CA LEU A 54 9.19 1.31 10.87
C LEU A 54 10.12 1.57 9.68
N SER A 55 9.72 2.43 8.72
CA SER A 55 10.55 2.76 7.57
C SER A 55 11.51 3.90 7.93
N ALA A 56 12.79 3.76 7.56
CA ALA A 56 13.75 4.84 7.70
C ALA A 56 13.40 6.04 6.78
N PRO A 57 13.82 7.28 7.07
CA PRO A 57 13.54 8.43 6.19
C PRO A 57 14.00 8.23 4.75
N ARG A 58 15.16 7.58 4.54
CA ARG A 58 15.68 7.22 3.22
C ARG A 58 14.79 6.22 2.48
N GLU A 59 14.10 5.36 3.21
CA GLU A 59 13.17 4.36 2.68
C GLU A 59 11.86 5.01 2.25
N LEU A 60 11.34 5.92 3.08
CA LEU A 60 10.14 6.72 2.80
C LEU A 60 10.27 7.60 1.54
N GLY A 61 11.46 8.13 1.29
CA GLY A 61 11.76 8.94 0.10
C GLY A 61 11.96 8.15 -1.20
N ARG A 62 11.93 6.81 -1.17
CA ARG A 62 12.05 6.01 -2.41
C ARG A 62 10.83 6.20 -3.29
N LEU A 63 11.04 6.17 -4.60
CA LEU A 63 9.96 6.28 -5.58
C LEU A 63 9.36 4.91 -5.89
N VAL A 64 8.03 4.87 -5.95
CA VAL A 64 7.22 3.73 -6.39
C VAL A 64 6.31 4.15 -7.55
N GLY A 65 6.04 3.22 -8.45
CA GLY A 65 5.12 3.44 -9.56
C GLY A 65 3.67 3.45 -9.06
N ALA A 66 2.98 4.56 -9.29
CA ALA A 66 1.54 4.71 -9.03
C ALA A 66 0.70 4.75 -10.32
N GLY A 67 1.33 4.46 -11.47
CA GLY A 67 0.70 4.40 -12.79
C GLY A 67 1.70 4.68 -13.91
N PRO A 68 1.27 4.64 -15.18
CA PRO A 68 2.12 4.97 -16.32
C PRO A 68 2.67 6.40 -16.18
N GLY A 69 3.99 6.55 -16.09
CA GLY A 69 4.66 7.84 -15.96
C GLY A 69 4.49 8.55 -14.61
N HIS A 70 3.79 7.95 -13.64
CA HIS A 70 3.55 8.57 -12.34
C HIS A 70 4.33 7.85 -11.24
N LEU A 71 5.26 8.59 -10.63
CA LEU A 71 6.05 8.14 -9.48
C LEU A 71 5.62 8.94 -8.25
N VAL A 72 5.42 8.23 -7.16
CA VAL A 72 5.16 8.81 -5.83
C VAL A 72 6.18 8.27 -4.86
N THR A 73 6.38 8.96 -3.73
CA THR A 73 7.21 8.41 -2.67
C THR A 73 6.49 7.27 -1.95
N VAL A 74 7.25 6.41 -1.28
CA VAL A 74 6.72 5.34 -0.42
C VAL A 74 5.79 5.92 0.64
N GLU A 75 6.20 7.04 1.24
CA GLU A 75 5.37 7.77 2.21
C GLU A 75 4.03 8.23 1.59
N GLN A 76 4.08 8.88 0.43
CA GLN A 76 2.87 9.33 -0.27
C GLN A 76 1.93 8.16 -0.59
N TRP A 77 2.48 7.04 -1.05
CA TRP A 77 1.68 5.84 -1.32
C TRP A 77 1.04 5.28 -0.05
N LEU A 78 1.81 5.14 1.04
CA LEU A 78 1.30 4.62 2.32
C LEU A 78 0.22 5.52 2.93
N LEU A 79 0.41 6.85 2.88
CA LEU A 79 -0.60 7.82 3.32
C LEU A 79 -1.88 7.74 2.47
N ALA A 80 -1.72 7.65 1.14
CA ALA A 80 -2.86 7.51 0.24
C ALA A 80 -3.60 6.19 0.46
N ARG A 81 -2.87 5.11 0.75
CA ARG A 81 -3.41 3.79 1.08
C ARG A 81 -4.23 3.85 2.37
N LEU A 82 -3.70 4.46 3.43
CA LEU A 82 -4.42 4.66 4.69
C LEU A 82 -5.70 5.47 4.50
N ALA A 83 -5.62 6.59 3.78
CA ALA A 83 -6.80 7.40 3.48
C ALA A 83 -7.86 6.60 2.71
N ALA A 84 -7.44 5.77 1.75
CA ALA A 84 -8.36 4.91 1.01
C ALA A 84 -9.00 3.82 1.88
N VAL A 85 -8.24 3.17 2.77
CA VAL A 85 -8.77 2.19 3.73
C VAL A 85 -9.79 2.82 4.65
N ARG A 86 -9.47 3.97 5.26
CA ARG A 86 -10.38 4.70 6.17
C ARG A 86 -11.65 5.16 5.47
N ARG A 87 -11.55 5.63 4.22
CA ARG A 87 -12.73 5.95 3.41
C ARG A 87 -13.61 4.73 3.17
N GLU A 88 -13.01 3.58 2.86
CA GLU A 88 -13.76 2.35 2.64
C GLU A 88 -14.39 1.80 3.92
N GLN A 89 -13.70 1.88 5.07
CA GLN A 89 -14.27 1.58 6.38
C GLN A 89 -15.45 2.52 6.70
N ALA A 90 -15.29 3.83 6.51
CA ALA A 90 -16.35 4.82 6.74
C ALA A 90 -17.56 4.61 5.83
N ARG A 91 -17.34 4.27 4.55
CA ARG A 91 -18.42 3.90 3.60
C ARG A 91 -19.27 2.74 4.10
N ARG A 92 -18.66 1.79 4.83
CA ARG A 92 -19.34 0.61 5.39
C ARG A 92 -19.94 0.88 6.76
N GLY A 93 -19.29 1.71 7.58
CA GLY A 93 -19.78 2.10 8.90
C GLY A 93 -20.88 3.16 8.87
N GLY A 94 -20.96 3.96 7.80
CA GLY A 94 -22.04 4.94 7.55
C GLY A 94 -23.28 4.36 6.88
N ALA A 95 -23.37 3.03 6.75
CA ALA A 95 -24.56 2.31 6.28
C ALA A 95 -25.26 1.56 7.43
N ALA A 96 -25.06 2.02 8.67
CA ALA A 96 -25.70 1.52 9.88
C ALA A 96 -26.66 2.56 10.45
#